data_AF-A0A2M6Y612-F1
#
_entry.id   AF-A0A2M6Y612-F1
#
_cell.length_a   1.000
_cell.length_b   1.000
_cell.length_c   1.000
_cell.angle_alpha   90.00
_cell.angle_beta   90.00
_cell.angle_gamma   90.00
#
_symmetry.space_group_name_H-M   'P 1'
#
loop_
_entity.id
_entity.type
_entity.pdbx_description
1 polymer ?
#
loop_
_entity_poly.entity_id
_entity_poly.type
_entity_poly.pdbx_seq_one_letter_code
_entity_poly.pdbx_strand_id
1 'polypeptide(L)'
;MERKSLLLALALAGLVLVSVPGVIFNDAVKKYFSFMGAWNTATIKPSRSSFLPPMRPRHERPDAPPQPELRFVKFSVKIAGAKTVKITGDFNNWNPEALSLVKKARNRWEAILPLPPGKYKYLCRIDGKEVLDPLNPDTDTENGRKVSLLTVK
;
A
#
# COMPACT_ATOMS: atom_id res chain seq x y z
N MET A 1 -12.59 -64.33 -28.60
CA MET A 1 -13.41 -63.31 -27.94
C MET A 1 -12.62 -62.02 -27.78
N GLU A 2 -12.76 -61.00 -28.61
CA GLU A 2 -13.12 -60.88 -30.03
C GLU A 2 -12.80 -59.42 -30.35
N ARG A 3 -12.10 -59.15 -31.45
CA ARG A 3 -11.67 -57.82 -31.91
C ARG A 3 -12.79 -56.75 -31.90
N LYS A 4 -14.05 -57.22 -31.93
CA LYS A 4 -15.29 -56.46 -31.79
C LYS A 4 -15.46 -55.80 -30.41
N SER A 5 -15.09 -56.47 -29.33
CA SER A 5 -15.15 -55.93 -27.95
C SER A 5 -14.13 -54.80 -27.74
N LEU A 6 -12.97 -54.92 -28.39
CA LEU A 6 -11.89 -53.92 -28.34
C LEU A 6 -12.23 -52.68 -29.19
N LEU A 7 -12.86 -52.87 -30.34
CA LEU A 7 -13.38 -51.77 -31.17
C LEU A 7 -14.56 -51.05 -30.50
N LEU A 8 -15.45 -51.77 -29.83
CA LEU A 8 -16.53 -51.18 -29.03
C LEU A 8 -16.00 -50.38 -27.84
N ALA A 9 -14.96 -50.86 -27.15
CA ALA A 9 -14.31 -50.12 -26.06
C ALA A 9 -13.61 -48.85 -26.55
N LEU A 10 -12.93 -48.89 -27.70
CA LEU A 10 -12.30 -47.72 -28.32
C LEU A 10 -13.33 -46.69 -28.81
N ALA A 11 -14.45 -47.14 -29.37
CA ALA A 11 -15.55 -46.26 -29.78
C ALA A 11 -16.23 -45.59 -28.57
N LEU A 12 -16.45 -46.32 -27.47
CA LEU A 12 -16.95 -45.77 -26.21
C LEU A 12 -15.98 -44.76 -25.58
N ALA A 13 -14.67 -45.03 -25.61
CA ALA A 13 -13.66 -44.09 -25.12
C ALA A 13 -13.60 -42.80 -25.95
N GLY A 14 -13.71 -42.89 -27.28
CA GLY A 14 -13.79 -41.72 -28.16
C GLY A 14 -15.04 -40.86 -27.95
N LEU A 15 -16.18 -41.50 -27.64
CA LEU A 15 -17.46 -40.82 -27.43
C LEU A 15 -17.52 -40.11 -26.07
N VAL A 16 -16.85 -40.63 -25.04
CA VAL A 16 -16.67 -39.96 -23.74
C VAL A 16 -15.70 -38.77 -23.83
N LEU A 17 -14.68 -38.85 -24.70
CA LEU A 17 -13.72 -37.75 -24.93
C LEU A 17 -14.34 -36.58 -25.71
N VAL A 18 -15.35 -36.84 -26.54
CA VAL A 18 -16.10 -35.81 -27.28
C VAL A 18 -17.31 -35.27 -26.48
N SER A 19 -17.81 -35.99 -25.46
CA SER A 19 -19.06 -35.61 -24.76
C SER A 19 -18.90 -34.88 -23.42
N VAL A 20 -17.69 -34.72 -22.87
CA VAL A 20 -17.47 -33.83 -21.71
C VAL A 20 -16.34 -32.85 -22.03
N PRO A 21 -16.70 -31.63 -22.44
CA PRO A 21 -16.85 -30.60 -21.41
C PRO A 21 -18.06 -29.67 -21.68
N GLY A 22 -19.28 -30.21 -21.64
CA GLY A 22 -20.51 -29.47 -21.91
C GLY A 22 -20.92 -28.37 -20.90
N VAL A 23 -20.23 -28.21 -19.77
CA VAL A 23 -20.57 -27.16 -18.78
C VAL A 23 -19.42 -26.17 -18.56
N ILE A 24 -18.18 -26.66 -18.39
CA ILE A 24 -17.01 -25.79 -18.18
C ILE A 24 -16.62 -25.06 -19.48
N PHE A 25 -16.75 -25.72 -20.64
CA PHE A 25 -16.44 -25.08 -21.92
C PHE A 25 -17.50 -24.06 -22.29
N ASN A 26 -18.77 -24.30 -21.98
CA ASN A 26 -19.85 -23.34 -22.28
C ASN A 26 -19.69 -22.05 -21.47
N ASP A 27 -19.37 -22.16 -20.18
CA ASP A 27 -19.13 -20.97 -19.36
C ASP A 27 -17.86 -20.22 -19.79
N ALA A 28 -16.79 -20.95 -20.12
CA ALA A 28 -15.55 -20.34 -20.65
C ALA A 28 -15.77 -19.67 -22.01
N VAL A 29 -16.52 -20.30 -22.92
CA VAL A 29 -16.89 -19.79 -24.23
C VAL A 29 -17.79 -18.57 -24.10
N LYS A 30 -18.81 -18.60 -23.23
CA LYS A 30 -19.65 -17.42 -22.94
C LYS A 30 -18.84 -16.27 -22.36
N LYS A 31 -17.87 -16.55 -21.50
CA LYS A 31 -16.97 -15.54 -20.91
C LYS A 31 -15.97 -14.99 -21.94
N TYR A 32 -15.46 -15.83 -22.83
CA TYR A 32 -14.59 -15.46 -23.93
C TYR A 32 -15.32 -14.59 -24.96
N PHE A 33 -16.52 -15.00 -25.37
CA PHE A 33 -17.34 -14.23 -26.32
C PHE A 33 -17.97 -12.99 -25.68
N SER A 34 -18.25 -12.95 -24.37
CA SER A 34 -18.65 -11.70 -23.69
C SER A 34 -17.49 -10.72 -23.57
N PHE A 35 -16.26 -11.22 -23.37
CA PHE A 35 -15.04 -10.40 -23.45
C PHE A 35 -14.80 -9.88 -24.88
N MET A 36 -15.04 -10.68 -25.92
CA MET A 36 -14.91 -10.25 -27.32
C MET A 36 -16.04 -9.30 -27.77
N GLY A 37 -17.27 -9.47 -27.26
CA GLY A 37 -18.43 -8.63 -27.59
C GLY A 37 -18.45 -7.28 -26.86
N ALA A 38 -17.69 -7.14 -25.77
CA ALA A 38 -17.50 -5.88 -25.06
C ALA A 38 -16.46 -4.95 -25.71
N TRP A 39 -15.96 -5.27 -26.91
CA TRP A 39 -15.24 -4.34 -27.79
C TRP A 39 -16.18 -3.36 -28.51
N ASN A 40 -17.26 -2.92 -27.85
CA ASN A 40 -17.69 -1.56 -28.09
C ASN A 40 -16.54 -0.71 -27.57
N THR A 41 -15.66 -0.31 -28.48
CA THR A 41 -14.58 0.64 -28.25
C THR A 41 -15.10 1.63 -27.23
N ALA A 42 -14.53 1.67 -26.02
CA ALA A 42 -14.89 2.70 -25.07
C ALA A 42 -14.64 4.00 -25.85
N THR A 43 -15.72 4.63 -26.32
CA THR A 43 -15.62 5.88 -27.04
C THR A 43 -15.22 6.84 -25.95
N ILE A 44 -13.91 6.95 -25.72
CA ILE A 44 -13.32 7.99 -24.90
C ILE A 44 -13.74 9.23 -25.65
N LYS A 45 -14.86 9.83 -25.24
CA LYS A 45 -15.31 11.10 -25.76
C LYS A 45 -14.12 12.01 -25.50
N PRO A 46 -13.36 12.43 -26.54
CA PRO A 46 -12.21 13.26 -26.29
C PRO A 46 -12.78 14.49 -25.60
N SER A 47 -12.35 14.72 -24.36
CA SER A 47 -12.68 15.97 -23.69
C SER A 47 -12.00 17.03 -24.54
N ARG A 48 -12.79 17.76 -25.34
CA ARG A 48 -12.34 18.95 -26.08
C ARG A 48 -12.09 20.11 -25.12
N SER A 49 -11.59 19.84 -23.92
CA SER A 49 -11.02 20.86 -23.07
C SER A 49 -9.55 20.95 -23.45
N SER A 50 -9.26 21.61 -24.57
CA SER A 50 -7.92 22.17 -24.83
C SER A 50 -7.54 23.24 -23.80
N PHE A 51 -8.54 23.71 -23.04
CA PHE A 51 -8.37 24.60 -21.91
C PHE A 51 -8.24 23.76 -20.65
N LEU A 52 -7.02 23.67 -20.14
CA LEU A 52 -6.86 23.51 -18.71
C LEU A 52 -7.33 24.83 -18.09
N PRO A 53 -8.29 24.83 -17.15
CA PRO A 53 -8.56 26.06 -16.40
C PRO A 53 -7.21 26.55 -15.86
N PRO A 54 -6.91 27.86 -15.95
CA PRO A 54 -5.65 28.36 -15.42
C PRO A 54 -5.57 27.90 -13.98
N MET A 55 -4.46 27.22 -13.64
CA MET A 55 -4.16 26.93 -12.24
C MET A 55 -3.99 28.29 -11.57
N ARG A 56 -5.09 28.86 -11.03
CA ARG A 56 -5.00 30.05 -10.19
C ARG A 56 -4.04 29.68 -9.07
N PRO A 57 -2.87 30.32 -8.97
CA PRO A 57 -1.97 30.12 -7.85
C PRO A 57 -2.80 30.23 -6.58
N ARG A 58 -2.62 29.32 -5.61
CA ARG A 58 -3.47 29.32 -4.42
C ARG A 58 -3.39 30.63 -3.63
N HIS A 59 -2.29 31.39 -3.78
CA HIS A 59 -2.19 32.74 -3.21
C HIS A 59 -3.28 33.71 -3.72
N GLU A 60 -3.95 33.42 -4.85
CA GLU A 60 -5.10 34.16 -5.41
C GLU A 60 -6.45 33.62 -4.94
N ARG A 61 -6.51 32.71 -3.95
CA ARG A 61 -7.75 32.21 -3.36
C ARG A 61 -7.90 32.71 -1.92
N PRO A 62 -8.47 33.92 -1.70
CA PRO A 62 -8.69 34.48 -0.37
C PRO A 62 -9.51 33.55 0.55
N ASP A 63 -10.42 32.76 -0.03
CA ASP A 63 -11.35 31.90 0.71
C ASP A 63 -10.79 30.49 1.00
N ALA A 64 -9.57 30.17 0.57
CA ALA A 64 -8.96 28.88 0.85
C ALA A 64 -8.43 28.86 2.31
N PRO A 65 -8.72 27.80 3.10
CA PRO A 65 -8.11 27.67 4.42
C PRO A 65 -6.58 27.74 4.33
N PRO A 66 -5.90 28.39 5.29
CA PRO A 66 -4.44 28.42 5.33
C PRO A 66 -3.93 26.98 5.38
N GLN A 67 -2.94 26.66 4.53
CA GLN A 67 -2.32 25.34 4.61
C GLN A 67 -1.56 25.23 5.93
N PRO A 68 -1.59 24.08 6.62
CA PRO A 68 -0.74 23.89 7.78
C PRO A 68 0.71 24.06 7.36
N GLU A 69 1.44 24.94 8.06
CA GLU A 69 2.88 25.09 7.84
C GLU A 69 3.57 23.78 8.20
N LEU A 70 4.16 23.09 7.23
CA LEU A 70 4.84 21.82 7.47
C LEU A 70 6.28 22.08 7.91
N ARG A 71 6.69 21.43 8.99
CA ARG A 71 8.07 21.44 9.51
C ARG A 71 8.71 20.08 9.23
N PHE A 72 9.90 20.09 8.65
CA PHE A 72 10.64 18.85 8.43
C PHE A 72 11.32 18.41 9.73
N VAL A 73 10.81 17.33 10.32
CA VAL A 73 11.36 16.72 11.53
C VAL A 73 12.25 15.54 11.14
N LYS A 74 13.48 15.52 11.68
CA LYS A 74 14.40 14.39 11.50
C LYS A 74 14.35 13.47 12.70
N PHE A 75 13.93 12.24 12.47
CA PHE A 75 14.10 11.13 13.41
C PHE A 75 15.46 10.49 13.19
N SER A 76 16.22 10.25 14.27
CA SER A 76 17.55 9.65 14.21
C SER A 76 17.76 8.68 15.37
N VAL A 77 18.12 7.43 15.10
CA VAL A 77 18.44 6.42 16.13
C VAL A 77 19.85 5.89 15.89
N LYS A 78 20.69 5.86 16.91
CA LYS A 78 22.05 5.30 16.82
C LYS A 78 22.08 3.91 17.45
N ILE A 79 22.16 2.87 16.62
CA ILE A 79 22.21 1.48 17.08
C ILE A 79 23.01 0.60 16.12
N ALA A 80 24.00 -0.11 16.68
CA ALA A 80 24.81 -1.08 15.97
C ALA A 80 24.10 -2.44 15.91
N GLY A 81 24.29 -3.18 14.83
CA GLY A 81 23.76 -4.55 14.68
C GLY A 81 22.26 -4.68 14.41
N ALA A 82 21.48 -3.60 14.52
CA ALA A 82 20.05 -3.63 14.19
C ALA A 82 19.84 -4.02 12.71
N LYS A 83 18.85 -4.87 12.44
CA LYS A 83 18.44 -5.26 11.08
C LYS A 83 17.38 -4.30 10.55
N THR A 84 16.46 -3.88 11.41
CA THR A 84 15.34 -3.02 11.09
C THR A 84 15.11 -1.99 12.20
N VAL A 85 14.89 -0.74 11.80
CA VAL A 85 14.47 0.33 12.71
C VAL A 85 13.26 1.00 12.09
N LYS A 86 12.15 1.00 12.80
CA LYS A 86 10.87 1.60 12.39
C LYS A 86 10.38 2.55 13.47
N ILE A 87 9.45 3.43 13.13
CA ILE A 87 8.82 4.33 14.10
C ILE A 87 7.30 4.22 13.99
N THR A 88 6.65 4.15 15.14
CA THR A 88 5.19 4.18 15.29
C THR A 88 4.78 5.38 16.11
N GLY A 89 3.71 6.06 15.73
CA GLY A 89 3.20 7.19 16.50
C GLY A 89 1.95 7.80 15.89
N ASP A 90 1.52 8.92 16.44
CA ASP A 90 0.27 9.59 16.05
C ASP A 90 0.24 9.94 14.55
N PHE A 91 1.38 10.37 14.00
CA PHE A 91 1.49 10.78 12.59
C PHE A 91 1.37 9.64 11.58
N ASN A 92 1.50 8.38 12.00
CA ASN A 92 1.30 7.21 11.13
C ASN A 92 0.22 6.26 11.66
N ASN A 93 -0.67 6.79 12.50
CA ASN A 93 -1.78 6.03 13.10
C ASN A 93 -1.29 4.76 13.81
N TRP A 94 -0.13 4.85 14.47
CA TRP A 94 0.51 3.75 15.19
C TRP A 94 0.78 2.49 14.36
N ASN A 95 0.88 2.62 13.03
CA ASN A 95 1.14 1.49 12.14
C ASN A 95 2.66 1.14 12.11
N PRO A 96 3.08 -0.05 12.61
CA PRO A 96 4.48 -0.45 12.69
C PRO A 96 5.17 -0.64 11.35
N GLU A 97 4.41 -0.79 10.26
CA GLU A 97 4.95 -1.02 8.93
C GLU A 97 5.00 0.26 8.08
N ALA A 98 4.37 1.34 8.54
CA ALA A 98 4.21 2.56 7.75
C ALA A 98 5.48 3.41 7.61
N LEU A 99 6.38 3.40 8.61
CA LEU A 99 7.58 4.24 8.61
C LEU A 99 8.83 3.46 9.03
N SER A 100 9.66 3.11 8.05
CA SER A 100 10.98 2.50 8.24
C SER A 100 12.09 3.54 8.09
N LEU A 101 13.09 3.50 8.97
CA LEU A 101 14.26 4.37 8.90
C LEU A 101 15.31 3.79 7.97
N VAL A 102 16.08 4.69 7.33
CA VAL A 102 17.16 4.32 6.43
C VAL A 102 18.47 4.25 7.19
N LYS A 103 19.21 3.16 7.03
CA LYS A 103 20.56 3.02 7.58
C LYS A 103 21.53 4.00 6.92
N LYS A 104 22.23 4.78 7.72
CA LYS A 104 23.28 5.73 7.37
C LYS A 104 24.62 5.29 7.96
N ALA A 105 25.67 6.05 7.65
CA ALA A 105 27.01 5.80 8.18
C ALA A 105 27.04 5.80 9.72
N ARG A 106 28.04 5.13 10.29
CA ARG A 106 28.30 5.08 11.75
C ARG A 106 27.13 4.53 12.59
N ASN A 107 26.43 3.50 12.07
CA ASN A 107 25.34 2.81 12.75
C ASN A 107 24.16 3.74 13.13
N ARG A 108 23.88 4.71 12.27
CA ARG A 108 22.75 5.64 12.45
C ARG A 108 21.61 5.24 11.53
N TRP A 109 20.39 5.40 12.00
CA TRP A 109 19.16 5.20 11.24
C TRP A 109 18.42 6.52 11.21
N GLU A 110 17.97 6.97 10.04
CA GLU A 110 17.33 8.29 9.90
C GLU A 110 16.09 8.25 9.00
N ALA A 111 15.12 9.11 9.31
CA ALA A 111 13.99 9.45 8.45
C ALA A 111 13.63 10.93 8.66
N ILE A 112 13.18 11.59 7.59
CA ILE A 112 12.72 12.99 7.64
C ILE A 112 11.24 12.98 7.27
N LEU A 113 10.39 13.57 8.12
CA LEU A 113 8.95 13.60 7.94
C LEU A 113 8.44 15.06 8.05
N PRO A 114 7.65 15.54 7.09
CA PRO A 114 6.96 16.82 7.22
C PRO A 114 5.79 16.67 8.20
N LEU A 115 5.82 17.42 9.30
CA LEU A 115 4.78 17.43 10.33
C LEU A 115 4.30 18.86 10.58
N PRO A 116 2.98 19.08 10.70
CA PRO A 116 2.45 20.32 11.25
C PRO A 116 2.95 20.58 12.68
N PRO A 117 2.92 21.84 13.17
CA PRO A 117 3.09 22.14 14.59
C PRO A 117 2.09 21.37 15.44
N GLY A 118 2.56 20.80 16.53
CA GLY A 118 1.76 19.91 17.37
C GLY A 118 2.60 19.07 18.30
N LYS A 119 1.90 18.26 19.11
CA LYS A 119 2.50 17.25 19.99
C LYS A 119 2.19 15.88 19.41
N TYR A 120 3.22 15.05 19.27
CA TYR A 120 3.12 13.72 18.70
C TYR A 120 3.74 12.71 19.64
N LYS A 121 2.98 11.68 19.99
CA LYS A 121 3.46 10.52 20.74
C LYS A 121 4.01 9.49 19.77
N TYR A 122 5.13 8.87 20.12
CA TYR A 122 5.76 7.85 19.29
C TYR A 122 6.64 6.87 20.07
N LEU A 123 6.97 5.77 19.41
CA LEU A 123 7.92 4.75 19.84
C LEU A 123 8.83 4.33 18.69
N CYS A 124 10.05 3.94 19.02
CA CYS A 124 10.98 3.32 18.09
C CYS A 124 10.82 1.80 18.16
N ARG A 125 10.75 1.12 17.01
CA ARG A 125 10.69 -0.34 16.91
C ARG A 125 11.99 -0.85 16.30
N ILE A 126 12.81 -1.49 17.12
CA ILE A 126 14.13 -2.01 16.75
C ILE A 126 14.03 -3.54 16.72
N ASP A 127 14.21 -4.14 15.55
CA ASP A 127 14.14 -5.60 15.36
C ASP A 127 12.88 -6.24 15.97
N GLY A 128 11.74 -5.53 15.83
CA GLY A 128 10.45 -5.96 16.35
C GLY A 128 10.16 -5.59 17.81
N LYS A 129 11.13 -5.03 18.55
CA LYS A 129 10.94 -4.60 19.94
C LYS A 129 10.69 -3.10 20.02
N GLU A 130 9.68 -2.71 20.79
CA GLU A 130 9.36 -1.30 21.03
C GLU A 130 10.21 -0.73 22.16
N VAL A 131 10.80 0.43 21.91
CA VAL A 131 11.67 1.16 22.82
C VAL A 131 11.36 2.66 22.74
N LEU A 132 11.60 3.36 23.85
CA LEU A 132 11.63 4.82 23.85
C LEU A 132 12.80 5.31 23.00
N ASP A 133 12.66 6.49 22.41
CA ASP A 133 13.74 7.13 21.68
C ASP A 133 14.88 7.51 22.64
N PRO A 134 16.07 6.91 22.54
CA PRO A 134 17.17 7.19 23.46
C PRO A 134 17.70 8.62 23.35
N LEU A 135 17.43 9.32 22.25
CA LEU A 135 17.89 10.69 22.02
C LEU A 135 16.85 11.73 22.43
N ASN A 136 15.63 11.32 22.79
CA ASN A 136 14.58 12.22 23.20
C ASN A 136 14.31 12.08 24.72
N PRO A 137 14.62 13.10 25.53
CA PRO A 137 14.33 13.06 26.96
C PRO A 137 12.83 13.21 27.27
N ASP A 138 12.06 13.80 26.35
CA ASP A 138 10.65 14.09 26.56
C ASP A 138 9.81 12.83 26.38
N THR A 139 9.05 12.49 27.42
CA THR A 139 8.19 11.32 27.46
C THR A 139 6.83 11.67 28.01
N ASP A 140 5.80 10.95 27.57
CA ASP A 140 4.43 11.05 28.08
C ASP A 140 3.91 9.65 28.43
N THR A 141 2.73 9.60 29.05
CA THR A 141 2.02 8.36 29.34
C THR A 141 0.81 8.21 28.42
N GLU A 142 0.65 7.03 27.85
CA GLU A 142 -0.47 6.66 27.00
C GLU A 142 -0.96 5.26 27.40
N ASN A 143 -2.22 5.17 27.84
CA ASN A 143 -2.84 3.92 28.30
C ASN A 143 -1.99 3.15 29.35
N GLY A 144 -1.35 3.88 30.26
CA GLY A 144 -0.48 3.31 31.30
C GLY A 144 0.92 2.90 30.82
N ARG A 145 1.24 3.10 29.53
CA ARG A 145 2.58 2.85 28.97
C ARG A 145 3.31 4.17 28.74
N LYS A 146 4.63 4.16 28.97
CA LYS A 146 5.50 5.30 28.66
C LYS A 146 5.79 5.37 27.16
N VAL A 147 5.63 6.53 26.56
CA VAL A 147 5.89 6.82 25.14
C VAL A 147 6.79 8.04 25.00
N SER A 148 7.48 8.19 23.86
CA SER A 148 8.31 9.37 23.59
C SER A 148 7.40 10.50 23.07
N LEU A 149 7.67 11.73 23.49
CA LEU A 149 6.88 12.90 23.12
C LEU A 149 7.71 13.83 22.22
N LEU A 150 7.21 14.10 21.02
CA LEU A 150 7.79 15.06 20.09
C LEU A 150 6.93 16.32 20.07
N THR A 151 7.52 17.48 20.32
CA THR A 151 6.85 18.78 20.16
C THR A 151 7.41 19.51 18.94
N VAL A 152 6.55 19.73 17.95
CA VAL A 152 6.85 20.53 16.76
C VAL A 152 6.29 21.93 16.97
N LYS A 153 7.17 22.94 16.95
CA LYS A 153 6.83 24.37 17.06
C LYS A 153 6.90 25.05 15.70
#